data_AF-A0A2T1CI16-F1
#
_entry.id   AF-A0A2T1CI16-F1
#
_cell.length_a   1.000
_cell.length_b   1.000
_cell.length_c   1.000
_cell.angle_alpha   90.00
_cell.angle_beta   90.00
_cell.angle_gamma   90.00
#
_symmetry.space_group_name_H-M   'P 1'
#
loop_
_entity.id
_entity.type
_entity.pdbx_description
1 polymer ?
#
loop_
_entity_poly.entity_id
_entity_poly.type
_entity_poly.pdbx_seq_one_letter_code
_entity_poly.pdbx_strand_id
1 'polypeptide(L)'
;MGLPLVVEIAIGLVFVYLILSLLTSELQELIATILQWRAEHLKKSIETLLTGEYSKELSYQKFVGEFYNSPLIRSLNHQAKGGFAEGFRRIANGIIVLFRQVTRSRNVFGQQTSAPSYIPPDTFSVALLQTLNLNQLNQTISEITAQRFRDESLDALRDILEDLRMSLGDDPFSLGEGSLMEKEFKKLEVNLDHSVNDFIGGRASLSASLNHIAEQLTLFIDNADALLSDENHCKEVIRRRLLYLKRGIARKHAEPTLTEVLRLIMAEDPRNHRFSPWAAEVVEHLNRESPELVQTIATLPTPLKQNLLSLAHQARTKANSLEDEFRQLEREVANWFNQSMERASGVYRRNAKGIALLIGFLVAVLINADTLHMIDRLSRDTLLRTTMTQAAQATRSTTAPTLPTLPNSEVTDTAVPTSEPARNMQTSLTEVRDAVNQALDDVPLPIGWSEANRTVQQRDSQTWAVPILRPIIGWTITGIALSMGSTFWFDILSRVIRVRSTGDKPEETKKREEEQ
;
A
#
# COMPACT_ATOMS: atom_id res chain seq x y z
N MET A 1 -49.49 -9.39 -9.49
CA MET A 1 -49.05 -10.75 -9.18
C MET A 1 -48.05 -10.67 -8.05
N GLY A 2 -48.24 -11.41 -6.95
CA GLY A 2 -47.28 -11.43 -5.84
C GLY A 2 -45.93 -11.99 -6.32
N LEU A 3 -44.83 -11.61 -5.65
CA LEU A 3 -43.54 -12.22 -5.93
C LEU A 3 -43.64 -13.73 -5.64
N PRO A 4 -42.90 -14.60 -6.35
CA PRO A 4 -42.76 -15.98 -5.93
C PRO A 4 -42.29 -15.99 -4.46
N LEU A 5 -42.96 -16.76 -3.60
CA LEU A 5 -42.65 -16.91 -2.17
C LEU A 5 -41.14 -16.99 -1.87
N VAL A 6 -40.42 -17.73 -2.71
CA VAL A 6 -38.96 -17.91 -2.63
C VAL A 6 -38.19 -16.59 -2.75
N VAL A 7 -38.63 -15.67 -3.61
CA VAL A 7 -37.98 -14.37 -3.83
C VAL A 7 -38.18 -13.45 -2.62
N GLU A 8 -39.36 -13.46 -1.98
CA GLU A 8 -39.62 -12.65 -0.79
C GLU A 8 -38.76 -13.11 0.39
N ILE A 9 -38.69 -14.43 0.62
CA ILE A 9 -37.82 -15.03 1.64
C ILE A 9 -36.36 -14.70 1.36
N ALA A 10 -35.91 -14.83 0.11
CA ALA A 10 -34.54 -14.53 -0.28
C ALA A 10 -34.18 -13.06 -0.02
N ILE A 11 -35.06 -12.11 -0.35
CA ILE A 11 -34.85 -10.68 -0.08
C ILE A 11 -34.74 -10.43 1.43
N GLY A 12 -35.61 -11.03 2.24
CA GLY A 12 -35.56 -10.92 3.70
C GLY A 12 -34.24 -11.44 4.28
N LEU A 13 -33.79 -12.61 3.83
CA LEU A 13 -32.51 -13.19 4.26
C LEU A 13 -31.31 -12.35 3.83
N VAL A 14 -31.28 -11.90 2.58
CA VAL A 14 -30.23 -11.01 2.05
C VAL A 14 -30.13 -9.73 2.87
N PHE A 15 -31.26 -9.13 3.24
CA PHE A 15 -31.29 -7.93 4.07
C PHE A 15 -30.75 -8.17 5.48
N VAL A 16 -31.13 -9.28 6.13
CA VAL A 16 -30.61 -9.64 7.46
C VAL A 16 -29.10 -9.89 7.40
N TYR A 17 -28.63 -10.65 6.41
CA TYR A 17 -27.19 -10.90 6.24
C TYR A 17 -26.42 -9.63 5.90
N LEU A 18 -26.97 -8.72 5.10
CA LEU A 18 -26.35 -7.42 4.82
C LEU A 18 -26.05 -6.66 6.12
N ILE A 19 -27.03 -6.53 7.01
CA ILE A 19 -26.89 -5.82 8.28
C ILE A 19 -25.89 -6.53 9.20
N LEU A 20 -26.02 -7.84 9.36
CA LEU A 20 -25.14 -8.62 10.23
C LEU A 20 -23.70 -8.67 9.69
N SER A 21 -23.50 -8.72 8.37
CA SER A 21 -22.18 -8.65 7.74
C SER A 21 -21.54 -7.29 7.91
N LEU A 22 -22.32 -6.21 7.86
CA LEU A 22 -21.82 -4.86 8.16
C LEU A 22 -21.31 -4.79 9.59
N LEU A 23 -22.14 -5.20 10.56
CA LEU A 23 -21.75 -5.26 11.98
C LEU A 23 -20.49 -6.12 12.21
N THR A 24 -20.44 -7.28 11.59
CA THR A 24 -19.31 -8.21 11.71
C THR A 24 -18.02 -7.61 11.13
N SER A 25 -18.12 -6.90 10.01
CA SER A 25 -16.97 -6.24 9.38
C SER A 25 -16.41 -5.10 10.25
N GLU A 26 -17.28 -4.29 10.83
CA GLU A 26 -16.90 -3.23 11.79
C GLU A 26 -16.26 -3.82 13.05
N LEU A 27 -16.82 -4.90 13.59
CA LEU A 27 -16.26 -5.59 14.76
C LEU A 27 -14.87 -6.16 14.46
N GLN A 28 -14.70 -6.81 13.31
CA GLN A 28 -13.41 -7.33 12.87
C GLN A 28 -12.36 -6.20 12.75
N GLU A 29 -12.71 -5.07 12.15
CA GLU A 29 -11.79 -3.94 11.98
C GLU A 29 -11.43 -3.30 13.33
N LEU A 30 -12.40 -3.18 14.25
CA LEU A 30 -12.16 -2.71 15.61
C LEU A 30 -11.18 -3.63 16.36
N ILE A 31 -11.38 -4.95 16.28
CA ILE A 31 -10.49 -5.93 16.89
C ILE A 31 -9.08 -5.85 16.29
N ALA A 32 -8.98 -5.78 14.96
CA ALA A 32 -7.69 -5.67 14.26
C ALA A 32 -6.95 -4.37 14.62
N THR A 33 -7.68 -3.28 14.84
CA THR A 33 -7.13 -1.99 15.27
C THR A 33 -6.62 -2.04 16.71
N ILE A 34 -7.42 -2.60 17.64
CA ILE A 34 -7.04 -2.75 19.06
C ILE A 34 -5.81 -3.64 19.17
N LEU A 35 -5.79 -4.77 18.48
CA LEU A 35 -4.68 -5.73 18.51
C LEU A 35 -3.50 -5.31 17.62
N GLN A 36 -3.62 -4.21 16.87
CA GLN A 36 -2.62 -3.70 15.94
C GLN A 36 -2.10 -4.73 14.93
N TRP A 37 -2.95 -5.69 14.52
CA TRP A 37 -2.53 -6.81 13.68
C TRP A 37 -1.96 -6.38 12.33
N ARG A 38 -2.49 -5.31 11.75
CA ARG A 38 -1.98 -4.77 10.49
C ARG A 38 -0.57 -4.21 10.63
N ALA A 39 -0.32 -3.43 11.69
CA ALA A 39 1.00 -2.88 11.98
C ALA A 39 2.00 -3.99 12.33
N GLU A 40 1.56 -5.01 13.08
CA GLU A 40 2.38 -6.16 13.43
C GLU A 40 2.77 -6.97 12.19
N HIS A 41 1.79 -7.24 11.32
CA HIS A 41 2.01 -7.94 10.07
C HIS A 41 2.96 -7.17 9.15
N LEU A 42 2.78 -5.86 9.02
CA LEU A 42 3.67 -5.00 8.23
C LEU A 42 5.09 -5.06 8.76
N LYS A 43 5.28 -4.96 10.07
CA LYS A 43 6.61 -5.03 10.70
C LYS A 43 7.30 -6.37 10.46
N LYS A 44 6.61 -7.49 10.67
CA LYS A 44 7.14 -8.82 10.35
C LYS A 44 7.49 -8.97 8.87
N SER A 45 6.67 -8.41 7.99
CA SER A 45 6.89 -8.49 6.54
C SER A 45 8.13 -7.70 6.12
N ILE A 46 8.36 -6.53 6.72
CA ILE A 46 9.57 -5.72 6.50
C ILE A 46 10.80 -6.42 7.10
N GLU A 47 10.70 -6.99 8.29
CA GLU A 47 11.77 -7.80 8.88
C GLU A 47 12.18 -8.90 7.91
N THR A 48 11.25 -9.75 7.49
CA THR A 48 11.51 -10.82 6.52
C THR A 48 12.03 -10.29 5.17
N LEU A 49 11.54 -9.14 4.70
CA LEU A 49 12.00 -8.52 3.45
C LEU A 49 13.49 -8.13 3.53
N LEU A 50 13.90 -7.56 4.65
CA LEU A 50 15.26 -7.07 4.86
C LEU A 50 16.23 -8.21 5.22
N THR A 51 15.79 -9.20 6.00
CA THR A 51 16.67 -10.26 6.53
C THR A 51 16.56 -11.58 5.77
N GLY A 52 15.67 -11.69 4.78
CA GLY A 52 15.39 -12.91 4.01
C GLY A 52 14.58 -13.96 4.79
N GLU A 53 14.81 -14.07 6.10
CA GLU A 53 14.08 -14.93 7.01
C GLU A 53 13.72 -14.20 8.30
N TYR A 54 12.73 -14.69 9.04
CA TYR A 54 12.45 -14.20 10.39
C TYR A 54 13.56 -14.66 11.36
N SER A 55 14.69 -13.96 11.33
CA SER A 55 15.89 -14.28 12.11
C SER A 55 15.85 -13.58 13.48
N LYS A 56 16.34 -14.28 14.50
CA LYS A 56 16.50 -13.74 15.86
C LYS A 56 17.80 -12.97 16.06
N GLU A 57 18.62 -12.86 15.01
CA GLU A 57 19.93 -12.22 15.10
C GLU A 57 19.83 -10.77 15.60
N LEU A 58 20.62 -10.46 16.62
CA LEU A 58 20.54 -9.19 17.34
C LEU A 58 20.93 -7.99 16.45
N SER A 59 21.88 -8.21 15.54
CA SER A 59 22.34 -7.20 14.56
C SER A 59 21.18 -6.72 13.68
N TYR A 60 20.37 -7.65 13.16
CA TYR A 60 19.26 -7.31 12.29
C TYR A 60 18.12 -6.59 13.02
N GLN A 61 17.85 -6.99 14.27
CA GLN A 61 16.85 -6.30 15.09
C GLN A 61 17.27 -4.86 15.40
N LYS A 62 18.58 -4.61 15.54
CA LYS A 62 19.12 -3.25 15.71
C LYS A 62 18.89 -2.41 14.45
N PHE A 63 19.28 -2.92 13.28
CA PHE A 63 19.09 -2.21 12.00
C PHE A 63 17.61 -1.93 11.71
N VAL A 64 16.73 -2.92 11.87
CA VAL A 64 15.28 -2.72 11.71
C VAL A 64 14.76 -1.70 12.73
N GLY A 65 15.26 -1.73 13.97
CA GLY A 65 14.93 -0.74 14.98
C GLY A 65 15.32 0.69 14.58
N GLU A 66 16.52 0.88 14.05
CA GLU A 66 17.02 2.15 13.52
C GLU A 66 16.16 2.64 12.35
N PHE A 67 15.84 1.77 11.40
CA PHE A 67 14.94 2.06 10.28
C PHE A 67 13.56 2.56 10.75
N TYR A 68 12.94 1.87 11.72
CA TYR A 68 11.64 2.28 12.29
C TYR A 68 11.71 3.55 13.15
N ASN A 69 12.89 3.86 13.68
CA ASN A 69 13.14 5.09 14.43
C ASN A 69 13.44 6.30 13.52
N SER A 70 13.60 6.09 12.21
CA SER A 70 13.80 7.19 11.27
C SER A 70 12.66 8.21 11.32
N PRO A 71 12.94 9.51 11.13
CA PRO A 71 11.92 10.57 11.20
C PRO A 71 10.75 10.32 10.24
N LEU A 72 11.04 9.83 9.03
CA LEU A 72 10.04 9.55 8.00
C LEU A 72 9.08 8.44 8.45
N ILE A 73 9.59 7.30 8.92
CA ILE A 73 8.74 6.19 9.35
C ILE A 73 7.98 6.52 10.63
N ARG A 74 8.64 7.23 11.56
CA ARG A 74 8.00 7.64 12.82
C ARG A 74 6.87 8.63 12.59
N SER A 75 6.98 9.52 11.60
CA SER A 75 5.91 10.48 11.28
C SER A 75 4.65 9.81 10.73
N LEU A 76 4.76 8.63 10.10
CA LEU A 76 3.61 7.85 9.64
C LEU A 76 2.79 7.27 10.80
N ASN A 77 3.38 7.11 11.98
CA ASN A 77 2.71 6.58 13.17
C ASN A 77 1.83 7.66 13.82
N HIS A 78 0.62 7.83 13.29
CA HIS A 78 -0.37 8.75 13.84
C HIS A 78 -1.08 8.09 15.03
N GLN A 79 -0.65 8.45 16.24
CA GLN A 79 -1.36 8.08 17.48
C GLN A 79 -2.34 9.20 17.86
N ALA A 80 -3.59 8.84 18.14
CA ALA A 80 -4.57 9.78 18.69
C ALA A 80 -4.08 10.32 20.05
N LYS A 81 -3.98 11.65 20.19
CA LYS A 81 -3.53 12.31 21.42
C LYS A 81 -4.74 12.87 22.18
N GLY A 82 -4.90 12.50 23.45
CA GLY A 82 -5.96 13.01 24.32
C GLY A 82 -6.32 12.09 25.49
N GLY A 83 -7.00 12.60 26.52
CA GLY A 83 -7.33 11.84 27.72
C GLY A 83 -8.18 10.58 27.47
N PHE A 84 -9.14 10.65 26.54
CA PHE A 84 -9.94 9.48 26.12
C PHE A 84 -9.10 8.44 25.36
N ALA A 85 -8.16 8.89 24.52
CA ALA A 85 -7.26 7.99 23.80
C ALA A 85 -6.32 7.26 24.77
N GLU A 86 -5.83 7.95 25.80
CA GLU A 86 -5.00 7.38 26.87
C GLU A 86 -5.73 6.28 27.64
N GLY A 87 -7.00 6.52 27.99
CA GLY A 87 -7.87 5.55 28.66
C GLY A 87 -8.15 4.31 27.81
N PHE A 88 -8.54 4.51 26.54
CA PHE A 88 -8.75 3.41 25.60
C PHE A 88 -7.48 2.60 25.39
N ARG A 89 -6.31 3.24 25.32
CA ARG A 89 -5.01 2.57 25.18
C ARG A 89 -4.69 1.67 26.38
N ARG A 90 -5.04 2.05 27.61
CA ARG A 90 -4.86 1.18 28.78
C ARG A 90 -5.69 -0.09 28.68
N ILE A 91 -6.94 0.03 28.25
CA ILE A 91 -7.85 -1.11 28.02
C ILE A 91 -7.30 -1.98 26.89
N ALA A 92 -6.97 -1.37 25.74
CA ALA A 92 -6.39 -2.06 24.59
C ALA A 92 -5.10 -2.81 24.98
N ASN A 93 -4.18 -2.17 25.70
CA ASN A 93 -2.96 -2.81 26.18
C ASN A 93 -3.25 -4.01 27.09
N GLY A 94 -4.24 -3.92 27.98
CA GLY A 94 -4.69 -5.06 28.79
C GLY A 94 -5.17 -6.23 27.94
N ILE A 95 -6.01 -5.95 26.93
CA ILE A 95 -6.49 -6.96 25.97
C ILE A 95 -5.31 -7.58 25.19
N ILE A 96 -4.39 -6.76 24.69
CA ILE A 96 -3.20 -7.20 23.95
C ILE A 96 -2.32 -8.10 24.84
N VAL A 97 -2.07 -7.72 26.09
CA VAL A 97 -1.25 -8.54 27.01
C VAL A 97 -1.91 -9.88 27.27
N LEU A 98 -3.21 -9.90 27.55
CA LEU A 98 -3.96 -11.13 27.77
C LEU A 98 -3.99 -12.02 26.51
N PHE A 99 -4.26 -11.43 25.35
CA PHE A 99 -4.23 -12.12 24.08
C PHE A 99 -2.85 -12.73 23.79
N ARG A 100 -1.76 -11.98 24.02
CA ARG A 100 -0.38 -12.48 23.86
C ARG A 100 -0.06 -13.61 24.83
N GLN A 101 -0.55 -13.54 26.07
CA GLN A 101 -0.38 -14.61 27.06
C GLN A 101 -1.08 -15.90 26.63
N VAL A 102 -2.30 -15.79 26.09
CA VAL A 102 -3.07 -16.95 25.58
C VAL A 102 -2.43 -17.54 24.32
N THR A 103 -2.02 -16.70 23.37
CA THR A 103 -1.48 -17.12 22.07
C THR A 103 0.03 -17.40 22.09
N ARG A 104 0.72 -17.13 23.21
CA ARG A 104 2.19 -17.20 23.37
C ARG A 104 2.95 -16.42 22.29
N SER A 105 2.36 -15.38 21.71
CA SER A 105 3.00 -14.57 20.66
C SER A 105 3.99 -13.55 21.25
N ARG A 106 5.15 -13.37 20.60
CA ARG A 106 6.21 -12.41 21.00
C ARG A 106 5.74 -10.95 20.83
N ASN A 107 6.28 -10.05 21.65
CA ASN A 107 6.18 -8.61 21.40
C ASN A 107 7.05 -8.18 20.20
N VAL A 108 6.41 -7.86 19.09
CA VAL A 108 7.05 -7.44 17.83
C VAL A 108 7.46 -5.97 17.87
N PHE A 109 6.79 -5.13 18.66
CA PHE A 109 7.08 -3.69 18.72
C PHE A 109 8.23 -3.33 19.68
N GLY A 110 8.81 -4.31 20.40
CA GLY A 110 9.92 -4.07 21.32
C GLY A 110 9.53 -3.08 22.41
N GLN A 111 10.27 -1.97 22.52
CA GLN A 111 9.99 -0.88 23.46
C GLN A 111 8.89 0.08 22.99
N GLN A 112 8.49 0.03 21.72
CA GLN A 112 7.41 0.87 21.19
C GLN A 112 6.05 0.22 21.41
N THR A 113 5.01 1.03 21.54
CA THR A 113 3.62 0.58 21.75
C THR A 113 2.83 0.39 20.46
N SER A 114 3.33 0.94 19.34
CA SER A 114 2.72 0.79 18.01
C SER A 114 3.73 1.08 16.91
N ALA A 115 3.41 0.65 15.70
CA ALA A 115 4.10 1.01 14.46
C ALA A 115 3.06 1.48 13.42
N PRO A 116 3.47 2.14 12.32
CA PRO A 116 2.54 2.46 11.24
C PRO A 116 1.88 1.20 10.67
N SER A 117 0.60 1.30 10.31
CA SER A 117 -0.17 0.22 9.69
C SER A 117 0.00 0.16 8.16
N TYR A 118 0.60 1.20 7.58
CA TYR A 118 0.93 1.31 6.17
C TYR A 118 2.16 2.21 6.01
N ILE A 119 3.06 1.84 5.10
CA ILE A 119 4.21 2.66 4.72
C ILE A 119 4.14 2.80 3.18
N PRO A 120 4.06 4.03 2.65
CA PRO A 120 4.14 4.26 1.21
C PRO A 120 5.49 3.79 0.64
N PRO A 121 5.53 3.22 -0.58
CA PRO A 121 6.77 2.75 -1.19
C PRO A 121 7.88 3.80 -1.27
N ASP A 122 7.55 5.03 -1.64
CA ASP A 122 8.52 6.12 -1.73
C ASP A 122 9.05 6.52 -0.34
N THR A 123 8.19 6.52 0.68
CA THR A 123 8.63 6.80 2.05
C THR A 123 9.55 5.69 2.57
N PHE A 124 9.26 4.44 2.21
CA PHE A 124 10.12 3.31 2.55
C PHE A 124 11.49 3.42 1.89
N SER A 125 11.54 3.69 0.58
CA SER A 125 12.80 3.80 -0.16
C SER A 125 13.66 4.93 0.39
N VAL A 126 13.10 6.14 0.53
CA VAL A 126 13.83 7.28 1.08
C VAL A 126 14.31 6.97 2.50
N ALA A 127 13.46 6.43 3.38
CA ALA A 127 13.86 6.08 4.74
C ALA A 127 14.97 5.01 4.78
N LEU A 128 14.90 4.02 3.89
CA LEU A 128 15.93 2.98 3.79
C LEU A 128 17.26 3.57 3.29
N LEU A 129 17.23 4.36 2.23
CA LEU A 129 18.44 4.98 1.67
C LEU A 129 19.07 5.99 2.64
N GLN A 130 18.24 6.71 3.42
CA GLN A 130 18.70 7.57 4.51
C GLN A 130 19.32 6.77 5.65
N THR A 131 18.71 5.64 6.05
CA THR A 131 19.28 4.77 7.09
C THR A 131 20.65 4.20 6.65
N LEU A 132 20.83 3.99 5.35
CA LEU A 132 22.08 3.56 4.74
C LEU A 132 23.07 4.72 4.49
N ASN A 133 22.69 5.97 4.79
CA ASN A 133 23.43 7.18 4.47
C ASN A 133 23.93 7.24 3.01
N LEU A 134 23.13 6.74 2.06
CA LEU A 134 23.54 6.73 0.64
C LEU A 134 23.69 8.14 0.05
N ASN A 135 23.06 9.16 0.65
CA ASN A 135 23.27 10.55 0.25
C ASN A 135 24.72 11.01 0.52
N GLN A 136 25.25 10.65 1.70
CA GLN A 136 26.64 10.95 2.03
C GLN A 136 27.59 10.18 1.11
N LEU A 137 27.26 8.92 0.81
CA LEU A 137 28.00 8.13 -0.16
C LEU A 137 28.03 8.80 -1.54
N ASN A 138 26.88 9.26 -2.06
CA ASN A 138 26.79 9.99 -3.32
C ASN A 138 27.67 11.24 -3.32
N GLN A 139 27.61 12.02 -2.23
CA GLN A 139 28.40 13.24 -2.07
C GLN A 139 29.89 12.93 -2.12
N THR A 140 30.39 12.01 -1.29
CA THR A 140 31.81 11.64 -1.26
C THR A 140 32.30 11.09 -2.60
N ILE A 141 31.53 10.23 -3.25
CA ILE A 141 31.85 9.70 -4.58
C ILE A 141 31.97 10.86 -5.59
N SER A 142 31.01 11.77 -5.58
CA SER A 142 30.97 12.91 -6.51
C SER A 142 32.13 13.88 -6.28
N GLU A 143 32.47 14.16 -5.02
CA GLU A 143 33.59 15.04 -4.65
C GLU A 143 34.93 14.47 -5.14
N ILE A 144 35.19 13.18 -4.86
CA ILE A 144 36.40 12.49 -5.31
C ILE A 144 36.45 12.45 -6.84
N THR A 145 35.32 12.21 -7.50
CA THR A 145 35.24 12.18 -8.96
C THR A 145 35.61 13.54 -9.57
N ALA A 146 35.10 14.64 -9.03
CA ALA A 146 35.41 15.99 -9.49
C ALA A 146 36.90 16.35 -9.28
N GLN A 147 37.44 16.07 -8.09
CA GLN A 147 38.84 16.34 -7.75
C GLN A 147 39.78 15.57 -8.68
N ARG A 148 39.55 14.26 -8.81
CA ARG A 148 40.34 13.39 -9.65
C ARG A 148 40.31 13.80 -11.12
N PHE A 149 39.14 14.18 -11.65
CA PHE A 149 39.06 14.64 -13.04
C PHE A 149 39.92 15.89 -13.28
N ARG A 150 39.93 16.82 -12.31
CA ARG A 150 40.81 17.99 -12.32
C ARG A 150 42.29 17.57 -12.23
N ASP A 151 42.66 16.74 -11.26
CA ASP A 151 44.05 16.34 -11.02
C ASP A 151 44.62 15.55 -12.21
N GLU A 152 43.93 14.51 -12.66
CA GLU A 152 44.38 13.71 -13.81
C GLU A 152 44.49 14.54 -15.10
N SER A 153 43.65 15.57 -15.26
CA SER A 153 43.70 16.45 -16.43
C SER A 153 44.87 17.43 -16.35
N LEU A 154 45.14 17.99 -15.17
CA LEU A 154 46.27 18.89 -14.94
C LEU A 154 47.59 18.13 -15.04
N ASP A 155 47.68 16.94 -14.47
CA ASP A 155 48.89 16.10 -14.53
C ASP A 155 49.20 15.69 -15.96
N ALA A 156 48.20 15.20 -16.72
CA ALA A 156 48.40 14.84 -18.12
C ALA A 156 48.84 16.04 -18.98
N LEU A 157 48.34 17.23 -18.66
CA LEU A 157 48.73 18.45 -19.36
C LEU A 157 50.13 18.90 -18.93
N ARG A 158 50.44 18.87 -17.63
CA ARG A 158 51.76 19.17 -17.06
C ARG A 158 52.84 18.28 -17.68
N ASP A 159 52.59 16.99 -17.81
CA ASP A 159 53.53 16.04 -18.43
C ASP A 159 53.85 16.42 -19.89
N ILE A 160 52.82 16.75 -20.69
CA ILE A 160 53.00 17.17 -22.09
C ILE A 160 53.81 18.47 -22.17
N LEU A 161 53.53 19.38 -21.24
CA LEU A 161 54.13 20.69 -21.14
C LEU A 161 55.60 20.62 -20.64
N GLU A 162 55.93 19.75 -19.70
CA GLU A 162 57.30 19.50 -19.24
C GLU A 162 58.17 18.87 -20.34
N ASP A 163 57.62 17.93 -21.11
CA ASP A 163 58.32 17.34 -22.26
C ASP A 163 58.69 18.40 -23.32
N LEU A 164 57.80 19.38 -23.54
CA LEU A 164 58.06 20.53 -24.42
C LEU A 164 59.23 21.36 -23.89
N ARG A 165 59.23 21.65 -22.57
CA ARG A 165 60.31 22.42 -21.91
C ARG A 165 61.66 21.73 -22.08
N MET A 166 61.74 20.42 -21.84
CA MET A 166 62.98 19.66 -22.00
C MET A 166 63.47 19.64 -23.45
N SER A 167 62.55 19.70 -24.42
CA SER A 167 62.87 19.66 -25.86
C SER A 167 63.32 21.03 -26.42
N LEU A 168 62.85 22.14 -25.84
CA LEU A 168 63.09 23.51 -26.35
C LEU A 168 64.07 24.34 -25.51
N GLY A 169 64.42 23.94 -24.29
CA GLY A 169 65.33 24.71 -23.43
C GLY A 169 64.71 26.04 -22.93
N ASP A 170 65.50 27.12 -22.88
CA ASP A 170 65.12 28.47 -22.42
C ASP A 170 64.37 29.31 -23.49
N ASP A 171 63.52 28.68 -24.31
CA ASP A 171 62.66 29.39 -25.27
C ASP A 171 61.61 30.24 -24.49
N PRO A 172 61.31 31.51 -24.87
CA PRO A 172 60.24 32.31 -24.25
C PRO A 172 58.86 31.65 -24.24
N PHE A 173 58.65 30.65 -25.11
CA PHE A 173 57.45 29.84 -25.25
C PHE A 173 57.55 28.47 -24.56
N SER A 174 58.69 28.16 -23.92
CA SER A 174 58.91 27.01 -23.03
C SER A 174 58.30 27.29 -21.63
N LEU A 175 57.94 26.26 -20.86
CA LEU A 175 57.52 26.42 -19.45
C LEU A 175 58.72 26.67 -18.52
N GLY A 176 59.45 27.76 -18.79
CA GLY A 176 60.38 28.35 -17.83
C GLY A 176 59.63 29.22 -16.82
N GLU A 177 60.25 29.47 -15.66
CA GLU A 177 59.73 30.41 -14.68
C GLU A 177 59.50 31.79 -15.34
N GLY A 178 58.23 32.22 -15.41
CA GLY A 178 57.84 33.52 -15.93
C GLY A 178 57.34 33.56 -17.39
N SER A 179 57.30 32.42 -18.10
CA SER A 179 56.79 32.35 -19.48
C SER A 179 55.28 32.60 -19.58
N LEU A 180 54.81 32.93 -20.79
CA LEU A 180 53.37 33.15 -21.04
C LEU A 180 52.56 31.86 -20.84
N MET A 181 53.10 30.72 -21.25
CA MET A 181 52.45 29.41 -21.12
C MET A 181 52.31 28.98 -19.65
N GLU A 182 53.32 29.24 -18.83
CA GLU A 182 53.27 28.99 -17.38
C GLU A 182 52.21 29.85 -16.69
N LYS A 183 52.05 31.11 -17.10
CA LYS A 183 50.99 31.99 -16.57
C LYS A 183 49.59 31.51 -16.95
N GLU A 184 49.38 31.11 -18.21
CA GLU A 184 48.10 30.55 -18.65
C GLU A 184 47.79 29.21 -17.97
N PHE A 185 48.81 28.37 -17.74
CA PHE A 185 48.62 27.11 -17.02
C PHE A 185 48.24 27.33 -15.56
N LYS A 186 48.89 28.25 -14.84
CA LYS A 186 48.48 28.64 -13.48
C LYS A 186 47.06 29.20 -13.41
N LYS A 187 46.65 29.96 -14.44
CA LYS A 187 45.28 30.47 -14.54
C LYS A 187 44.28 29.34 -14.74
N LEU A 188 44.62 28.35 -15.57
CA LEU A 188 43.82 27.14 -15.73
C LEU A 188 43.68 26.40 -14.40
N GLU A 189 44.77 26.16 -13.66
CA GLU A 189 44.73 25.52 -12.33
C GLU A 189 43.71 26.20 -11.41
N VAL A 190 43.81 27.54 -11.26
CA VAL A 190 42.87 28.31 -10.43
C VAL A 190 41.42 28.19 -10.92
N ASN A 191 41.17 28.20 -12.23
CA ASN A 191 39.83 28.06 -12.79
C ASN A 191 39.24 26.65 -12.54
N LEU A 192 40.05 25.60 -12.64
CA LEU A 192 39.61 24.25 -12.33
C LEU A 192 39.32 24.11 -10.83
N ASP A 193 40.12 24.74 -9.97
CA ASP A 193 39.92 24.76 -8.52
C ASP A 193 38.59 25.42 -8.16
N HIS A 194 38.28 26.55 -8.78
CA HIS A 194 36.97 27.19 -8.62
C HIS A 194 35.83 26.27 -9.05
N SER A 195 35.98 25.56 -10.17
CA SER A 195 34.96 24.64 -10.69
C SER A 195 34.64 23.49 -9.72
N VAL A 196 35.69 22.92 -9.11
CA VAL A 196 35.56 21.87 -8.08
C VAL A 196 34.97 22.45 -6.79
N ASN A 197 35.44 23.63 -6.36
CA ASN A 197 34.95 24.29 -5.15
C ASN A 197 33.51 24.77 -5.28
N ASP A 198 33.04 25.12 -6.48
CA ASP A 198 31.64 25.43 -6.76
C ASP A 198 30.76 24.19 -6.62
N PHE A 199 31.24 23.02 -7.03
CA PHE A 199 30.55 21.76 -6.78
C PHE A 199 30.49 21.43 -5.29
N ILE A 200 31.66 21.39 -4.61
CA ILE A 200 31.76 21.09 -3.17
C ILE A 200 30.92 22.08 -2.35
N GLY A 201 30.89 23.35 -2.75
CA GLY A 201 30.09 24.40 -2.13
C GLY A 201 28.59 24.36 -2.48
N GLY A 202 28.12 23.39 -3.26
CA GLY A 202 26.72 23.25 -3.68
C GLY A 202 26.21 24.33 -4.63
N ARG A 203 27.11 25.09 -5.28
CA ARG A 203 26.80 26.14 -6.25
C ARG A 203 26.59 25.60 -7.67
N ALA A 204 27.13 24.41 -7.97
CA ALA A 204 27.00 23.73 -9.26
C ALA A 204 26.74 22.22 -9.06
N SER A 205 26.10 21.57 -10.03
CA SER A 205 26.00 20.10 -10.06
C SER A 205 27.33 19.47 -10.51
N LEU A 206 27.55 18.19 -10.18
CA LEU A 206 28.75 17.45 -10.63
C LEU A 206 28.91 17.55 -12.15
N SER A 207 27.84 17.28 -12.90
CA SER A 207 27.84 17.37 -14.37
C SER A 207 28.19 18.77 -14.89
N ALA A 208 27.68 19.82 -14.25
CA ALA A 208 28.00 21.20 -14.65
C ALA A 208 29.48 21.51 -14.39
N SER A 209 30.01 21.10 -13.23
CA SER A 209 31.43 21.29 -12.90
C SER A 209 32.35 20.48 -13.79
N LEU A 210 32.04 19.21 -14.09
CA LEU A 210 32.82 18.38 -15.02
C LEU A 210 32.83 18.99 -16.42
N ASN A 211 31.67 19.43 -16.92
CA ASN A 211 31.59 20.12 -18.22
C ASN A 211 32.40 21.41 -18.22
N HIS A 212 32.31 22.22 -17.16
CA HIS A 212 33.07 23.46 -17.07
C HIS A 212 34.58 23.20 -17.05
N ILE A 213 35.03 22.18 -16.30
CA ILE A 213 36.44 21.74 -16.31
C ILE A 213 36.86 21.34 -17.73
N ALA A 214 36.06 20.54 -18.43
CA ALA A 214 36.34 20.11 -19.80
C ALA A 214 36.41 21.30 -20.79
N GLU A 215 35.53 22.29 -20.63
CA GLU A 215 35.55 23.53 -21.41
C GLU A 215 36.82 24.35 -21.15
N GLN A 216 37.20 24.56 -19.89
CA GLN A 216 38.41 25.30 -19.52
C GLN A 216 39.68 24.62 -20.07
N LEU A 217 39.76 23.29 -19.96
CA LEU A 217 40.84 22.50 -20.55
C LEU A 217 40.89 22.64 -22.06
N THR A 218 39.73 22.59 -22.72
CA THR A 218 39.63 22.73 -24.18
C THR A 218 40.10 24.12 -24.63
N LEU A 219 39.67 25.18 -23.94
CA LEU A 219 40.09 26.55 -24.20
C LEU A 219 41.59 26.71 -24.03
N PHE A 220 42.17 26.15 -22.96
CA PHE A 220 43.61 26.17 -22.75
C PHE A 220 44.34 25.47 -23.91
N ILE A 221 43.89 24.27 -24.31
CA ILE A 221 44.51 23.50 -25.39
C ILE A 221 44.47 24.28 -26.70
N ASP A 222 43.35 24.93 -27.02
CA ASP A 222 43.20 25.71 -28.26
C ASP A 222 44.11 26.95 -28.26
N ASN A 223 44.25 27.63 -27.12
CA ASN A 223 45.18 28.74 -26.96
C ASN A 223 46.65 28.28 -27.08
N ALA A 224 46.99 27.14 -26.48
CA ALA A 224 48.33 26.56 -26.55
C ALA A 224 48.67 26.12 -27.98
N ASP A 225 47.72 25.53 -28.72
CA ASP A 225 47.92 25.14 -30.12
C ASP A 225 48.20 26.36 -31.02
N ALA A 226 47.45 27.44 -30.83
CA ALA A 226 47.66 28.70 -31.55
C ALA A 226 49.06 29.28 -31.28
N LEU A 227 49.52 29.24 -30.03
CA LEU A 227 50.84 29.76 -29.63
C LEU A 227 52.01 28.92 -30.16
N LEU A 228 51.78 27.65 -30.49
CA LEU A 228 52.80 26.68 -30.92
C LEU A 228 52.89 26.50 -32.45
N SER A 229 52.20 27.33 -33.23
CA SER A 229 51.93 27.11 -34.67
C SER A 229 53.11 27.34 -35.65
N ASP A 230 54.36 27.35 -35.17
CA ASP A 230 55.57 27.60 -35.97
C ASP A 230 56.14 26.33 -36.65
N GLU A 231 57.11 26.47 -37.58
CA GLU A 231 57.77 25.36 -38.33
C GLU A 231 58.66 24.41 -37.48
N ASN A 232 58.59 24.47 -36.14
CA ASN A 232 59.43 23.64 -35.28
C ASN A 232 58.84 22.24 -35.07
N HIS A 233 59.60 21.20 -35.44
CA HIS A 233 59.19 19.80 -35.34
C HIS A 233 58.78 19.38 -33.90
N CYS A 234 59.48 19.86 -32.88
CA CYS A 234 59.15 19.56 -31.48
C CYS A 234 57.81 20.18 -31.07
N LYS A 235 57.53 21.41 -31.52
CA LYS A 235 56.23 22.08 -31.28
C LYS A 235 55.09 21.29 -31.94
N GLU A 236 55.28 20.80 -33.15
CA GLU A 236 54.27 20.00 -33.88
C GLU A 236 53.97 18.64 -33.22
N VAL A 237 54.96 18.00 -32.59
CA VAL A 237 54.73 16.77 -31.79
C VAL A 237 53.83 17.07 -30.59
N ILE A 238 54.07 18.18 -29.91
CA ILE A 238 53.30 18.58 -28.72
C ILE A 238 51.87 19.00 -29.09
N ARG A 239 51.69 19.76 -30.17
CA ARG A 239 50.36 20.09 -30.72
C ARG A 239 49.51 18.84 -30.97
N ARG A 240 50.10 17.82 -31.58
CA ARG A 240 49.42 16.52 -31.78
C ARG A 240 49.03 15.87 -30.45
N ARG A 241 49.91 15.85 -29.44
CA ARG A 241 49.61 15.30 -28.10
C ARG A 241 48.51 16.07 -27.39
N LEU A 242 48.51 17.40 -27.45
CA LEU A 242 47.44 18.24 -26.91
C LEU A 242 46.10 17.96 -27.60
N LEU A 243 46.09 17.76 -28.92
CA LEU A 243 44.89 17.36 -29.66
C LEU A 243 44.40 15.95 -29.29
N TYR A 244 45.31 15.02 -28.98
CA TYR A 244 44.96 13.71 -28.44
C TYR A 244 44.33 13.84 -27.05
N LEU A 245 44.89 14.69 -26.17
CA LEU A 245 44.35 14.96 -24.85
C LEU A 245 42.95 15.60 -24.94
N LYS A 246 42.74 16.60 -25.81
CA LYS A 246 41.42 17.22 -26.06
C LYS A 246 40.37 16.17 -26.45
N ARG A 247 40.72 15.24 -27.34
CA ARG A 247 39.84 14.12 -27.71
C ARG A 247 39.61 13.12 -26.57
N GLY A 248 40.61 12.95 -25.70
CA GLY A 248 40.56 12.11 -24.52
C GLY A 248 39.64 12.66 -23.42
N ILE A 249 39.72 13.96 -23.14
CA ILE A 249 38.89 14.68 -22.16
C ILE A 249 37.40 14.47 -22.48
N ALA A 250 37.01 14.57 -23.75
CA ALA A 250 35.63 14.29 -24.18
C ALA A 250 35.16 12.85 -23.90
N ARG A 251 36.08 11.88 -23.79
CA ARG A 251 35.78 10.45 -23.55
C ARG A 251 35.95 9.99 -22.10
N LYS A 252 36.74 10.69 -21.28
CA LYS A 252 37.20 10.20 -19.95
C LYS A 252 36.22 10.48 -18.79
N HIS A 253 35.02 10.99 -19.06
CA HIS A 253 33.95 11.25 -18.08
C HIS A 253 33.31 9.97 -17.48
N ALA A 254 34.01 8.84 -17.43
CA ALA A 254 33.43 7.61 -16.92
C ALA A 254 33.32 7.67 -15.40
N GLU A 255 32.19 8.21 -14.92
CA GLU A 255 31.78 8.12 -13.53
C GLU A 255 31.73 6.63 -13.15
N PRO A 256 32.36 6.24 -12.05
CA PRO A 256 32.27 4.88 -11.54
C PRO A 256 30.86 4.61 -11.03
N THR A 257 30.43 3.36 -11.19
CA THR A 257 29.02 3.07 -10.96
C THR A 257 28.72 2.79 -9.50
N LEU A 258 27.51 3.13 -9.08
CA LEU A 258 27.03 2.87 -7.72
C LEU A 258 27.20 1.40 -7.33
N THR A 259 27.04 0.50 -8.31
CA THR A 259 27.25 -0.94 -8.13
C THR A 259 28.68 -1.28 -7.70
N GLU A 260 29.70 -0.60 -8.24
CA GLU A 260 31.11 -0.87 -7.91
C GLU A 260 31.44 -0.43 -6.48
N VAL A 261 30.95 0.74 -6.07
CA VAL A 261 31.15 1.24 -4.70
C VAL A 261 30.40 0.40 -3.68
N LEU A 262 29.12 0.10 -3.94
CA LEU A 262 28.35 -0.76 -3.05
C LEU A 262 28.97 -2.15 -2.92
N ARG A 263 29.51 -2.72 -4.01
CA ARG A 263 30.23 -4.00 -3.93
C ARG A 263 31.42 -3.91 -2.99
N LEU A 264 32.18 -2.82 -3.02
CA LEU A 264 33.37 -2.69 -2.18
C LEU A 264 33.01 -2.53 -0.70
N ILE A 265 32.00 -1.72 -0.39
CA ILE A 265 31.58 -1.48 1.01
C ILE A 265 30.81 -2.68 1.56
N MET A 266 30.08 -3.42 0.72
CA MET A 266 29.30 -4.60 1.12
C MET A 266 30.10 -5.91 1.01
N ALA A 267 31.31 -5.91 0.47
CA ALA A 267 32.15 -7.10 0.30
C ALA A 267 32.57 -7.69 1.65
N GLU A 268 32.56 -9.02 1.73
CA GLU A 268 33.08 -9.76 2.89
C GLU A 268 34.62 -9.91 2.84
N ASP A 269 35.25 -9.83 1.65
CA ASP A 269 36.72 -9.84 1.52
C ASP A 269 37.24 -8.66 0.66
N PRO A 270 37.82 -7.63 1.32
CA PRO A 270 38.47 -6.49 0.66
C PRO A 270 39.67 -6.87 -0.22
N ARG A 271 40.23 -8.07 -0.06
CA ARG A 271 41.46 -8.52 -0.74
C ARG A 271 41.19 -9.14 -2.11
N ASN A 272 39.97 -9.10 -2.62
CA ASN A 272 39.69 -9.58 -3.97
C ASN A 272 40.26 -8.57 -4.99
N HIS A 273 41.35 -8.92 -5.69
CA HIS A 273 42.18 -8.02 -6.51
C HIS A 273 41.50 -7.51 -7.81
N ARG A 274 40.16 -7.48 -7.86
CA ARG A 274 39.37 -7.10 -9.05
C ARG A 274 38.76 -5.70 -8.98
N PHE A 275 39.10 -4.90 -7.97
CA PHE A 275 38.56 -3.55 -7.81
C PHE A 275 39.44 -2.49 -8.47
N SER A 276 38.82 -1.42 -8.97
CA SER A 276 39.55 -0.29 -9.55
C SER A 276 40.32 0.46 -8.45
N PRO A 277 41.50 1.04 -8.74
CA PRO A 277 42.25 1.86 -7.77
C PRO A 277 41.40 3.00 -7.17
N TRP A 278 40.46 3.52 -7.96
CA TRP A 278 39.49 4.52 -7.54
C TRP A 278 38.58 4.05 -6.40
N ALA A 279 38.05 2.82 -6.46
CA ALA A 279 37.11 2.36 -5.45
C ALA A 279 37.81 2.26 -4.07
N ALA A 280 39.08 1.84 -4.07
CA ALA A 280 39.91 1.80 -2.86
C ALA A 280 40.08 3.19 -2.25
N GLU A 281 40.35 4.22 -3.07
CA GLU A 281 40.46 5.62 -2.67
C GLU A 281 39.17 6.13 -2.01
N VAL A 282 38.00 5.83 -2.59
CA VAL A 282 36.70 6.19 -2.00
C VAL A 282 36.49 5.53 -0.64
N VAL A 283 36.79 4.23 -0.53
CA VAL A 283 36.60 3.52 0.74
C VAL A 283 37.60 3.96 1.80
N GLU A 284 38.83 4.29 1.42
CA GLU A 284 39.79 4.90 2.33
C GLU A 284 39.29 6.25 2.84
N HIS A 285 38.79 7.11 1.94
CA HIS A 285 38.21 8.39 2.31
C HIS A 285 36.98 8.23 3.23
N LEU A 286 36.06 7.32 2.91
CA LEU A 286 34.89 7.02 3.74
C LEU A 286 35.28 6.45 5.11
N ASN A 287 36.30 5.58 5.18
CA ASN A 287 36.80 5.07 6.45
C ASN A 287 37.40 6.19 7.33
N ARG A 288 38.00 7.21 6.71
CA ARG A 288 38.57 8.36 7.42
C ARG A 288 37.52 9.34 7.90
N GLU A 289 36.61 9.75 7.01
CA GLU A 289 35.62 10.80 7.30
C GLU A 289 34.36 10.25 7.99
N SER A 290 34.00 8.99 7.77
CA SER A 290 32.74 8.40 8.24
C SER A 290 32.84 6.89 8.49
N PRO A 291 33.63 6.47 9.49
CA PRO A 291 33.82 5.06 9.82
C PRO A 291 32.50 4.36 10.19
N GLU A 292 31.54 5.10 10.75
CA GLU A 292 30.20 4.57 11.10
C GLU A 292 29.39 4.13 9.87
N LEU A 293 29.52 4.84 8.74
CA LEU A 293 28.83 4.50 7.49
C LEU A 293 29.36 3.16 6.96
N VAL A 294 30.69 3.01 6.92
CA VAL A 294 31.33 1.78 6.44
C VAL A 294 30.95 0.59 7.32
N GLN A 295 30.94 0.77 8.65
CA GLN A 295 30.51 -0.29 9.58
C GLN A 295 29.02 -0.64 9.42
N THR A 296 28.14 0.35 9.29
CA THR A 296 26.70 0.11 9.10
C THR A 296 26.45 -0.67 7.82
N ILE A 297 27.06 -0.28 6.70
CA ILE A 297 26.91 -0.97 5.42
C ILE A 297 27.55 -2.37 5.46
N ALA A 298 28.70 -2.53 6.13
CA ALA A 298 29.38 -3.82 6.28
C ALA A 298 28.56 -4.82 7.14
N THR A 299 27.78 -4.35 8.10
CA THR A 299 26.97 -5.19 9.01
C THR A 299 25.55 -5.48 8.53
N LEU A 300 25.19 -5.02 7.32
CA LEU A 300 23.87 -5.26 6.73
C LEU A 300 23.58 -6.76 6.56
N PRO A 301 22.30 -7.17 6.65
CA PRO A 301 21.89 -8.53 6.32
C PRO A 301 22.33 -8.93 4.91
N THR A 302 22.89 -10.13 4.75
CA THR A 302 23.34 -10.64 3.44
C THR A 302 22.24 -10.58 2.37
N PRO A 303 20.97 -10.94 2.65
CA PRO A 303 19.91 -10.82 1.65
C PRO A 303 19.65 -9.37 1.21
N LEU A 304 19.74 -8.41 2.13
CA LEU A 304 19.60 -6.99 1.80
C LEU A 304 20.75 -6.52 0.92
N LYS A 305 22.00 -6.90 1.24
CA LYS A 305 23.18 -6.58 0.40
C LYS A 305 22.99 -7.09 -1.02
N GLN A 306 22.62 -8.36 -1.18
CA GLN A 306 22.39 -8.97 -2.50
C GLN A 306 21.28 -8.27 -3.29
N ASN A 307 20.16 -7.94 -2.62
CA ASN A 307 19.07 -7.22 -3.26
C ASN A 307 19.48 -5.81 -3.68
N LEU A 308 20.13 -5.04 -2.81
CA LEU A 308 20.61 -3.69 -3.13
C LEU A 308 21.61 -3.70 -4.29
N LEU A 309 22.52 -4.68 -4.34
CA LEU A 309 23.45 -4.84 -5.46
C LEU A 309 22.74 -5.16 -6.78
N SER A 310 21.70 -6.00 -6.74
CA SER A 310 20.87 -6.31 -7.90
C SER A 310 20.09 -5.08 -8.39
N LEU A 311 19.47 -4.34 -7.46
CA LEU A 311 18.72 -3.12 -7.77
C LEU A 311 19.65 -2.00 -8.28
N ALA A 312 20.86 -1.87 -7.74
CA ALA A 312 21.87 -0.94 -8.25
C ALA A 312 22.30 -1.29 -9.67
N HIS A 313 22.44 -2.58 -9.98
CA HIS A 313 22.72 -3.01 -11.35
C HIS A 313 21.57 -2.68 -12.32
N GLN A 314 20.32 -2.85 -11.88
CA GLN A 314 19.13 -2.45 -12.66
C GLN A 314 19.01 -0.93 -12.81
N ALA A 315 19.44 -0.17 -11.80
CA ALA A 315 19.44 1.28 -11.86
C ALA A 315 20.45 1.80 -12.89
N ARG A 316 21.66 1.22 -12.91
CA ARG A 316 22.73 1.53 -13.87
C ARG A 316 22.28 1.38 -15.32
N THR A 317 21.51 0.34 -15.66
CA THR A 317 21.09 0.13 -17.06
C THR A 317 20.08 1.16 -17.57
N LYS A 318 19.50 1.98 -16.67
CA LYS A 318 18.48 2.99 -16.97
C LYS A 318 18.97 4.43 -16.72
N ALA A 319 20.23 4.62 -16.34
CA ALA A 319 20.78 5.91 -15.91
C ALA A 319 21.95 6.33 -16.81
N ASN A 320 22.13 7.65 -16.95
CA ASN A 320 23.21 8.25 -17.77
C ASN A 320 24.29 8.92 -16.92
N SER A 321 24.05 9.10 -15.62
CA SER A 321 24.95 9.73 -14.65
C SER A 321 24.79 9.05 -13.29
N LEU A 322 25.76 9.22 -12.40
CA LEU A 322 25.74 8.72 -11.02
C LEU A 322 24.54 9.27 -10.24
N GLU A 323 24.22 10.56 -10.40
CA GLU A 323 23.06 11.18 -9.76
C GLU A 323 21.75 10.52 -10.23
N ASP A 324 21.65 10.21 -11.54
CA ASP A 324 20.53 9.46 -12.08
C ASP A 324 20.50 8.00 -11.57
N GLU A 325 21.66 7.37 -11.37
CA GLU A 325 21.77 6.02 -10.79
C GLU A 325 21.19 5.98 -9.38
N PHE A 326 21.50 6.95 -8.52
CA PHE A 326 20.92 7.02 -7.17
C PHE A 326 19.41 7.25 -7.19
N ARG A 327 18.92 8.18 -8.03
CA ARG A 327 17.47 8.43 -8.20
C ARG A 327 16.74 7.23 -8.77
N GLN A 328 17.39 6.46 -9.64
CA GLN A 328 16.82 5.25 -10.19
C GLN A 328 16.85 4.12 -9.14
N LEU A 329 17.92 4.00 -8.35
CA LEU A 329 17.99 3.03 -7.25
C LEU A 329 16.85 3.25 -6.25
N GLU A 330 16.56 4.50 -5.88
CA GLU A 330 15.43 4.83 -5.01
C GLU A 330 14.10 4.29 -5.56
N ARG A 331 13.86 4.49 -6.86
CA ARG A 331 12.67 3.98 -7.56
C ARG A 331 12.63 2.45 -7.61
N GLU A 332 13.76 1.80 -7.87
CA GLU A 332 13.83 0.33 -7.87
C GLU A 332 13.61 -0.25 -6.47
N VAL A 333 14.11 0.39 -5.42
CA VAL A 333 13.85 0.01 -4.02
C VAL A 333 12.37 0.17 -3.68
N ALA A 334 11.74 1.28 -4.09
CA ALA A 334 10.30 1.50 -3.89
C ALA A 334 9.47 0.41 -4.60
N ASN A 335 9.81 0.09 -5.85
CA ASN A 335 9.16 -0.98 -6.62
C ASN A 335 9.33 -2.35 -5.97
N TRP A 336 10.54 -2.70 -5.55
CA TRP A 336 10.84 -3.94 -4.85
C TRP A 336 10.03 -4.08 -3.56
N PHE A 337 9.95 -3.01 -2.77
CA PHE A 337 9.13 -2.96 -1.57
C PHE A 337 7.63 -3.15 -1.90
N ASN A 338 7.10 -2.42 -2.88
CA ASN A 338 5.69 -2.49 -3.27
C ASN A 338 5.30 -3.92 -3.68
N GLN A 339 6.11 -4.57 -4.51
CA GLN A 339 5.89 -5.97 -4.92
C GLN A 339 5.93 -6.95 -3.75
N SER A 340 6.83 -6.73 -2.78
CA SER A 340 6.87 -7.53 -1.56
C SER A 340 5.63 -7.30 -0.70
N MET A 341 5.19 -6.06 -0.56
CA MET A 341 4.02 -5.70 0.23
C MET A 341 2.71 -6.16 -0.40
N GLU A 342 2.63 -6.29 -1.72
CA GLU A 342 1.49 -6.90 -2.39
C GLU A 342 1.32 -8.37 -1.98
N ARG A 343 2.43 -9.14 -1.96
CA ARG A 343 2.44 -10.53 -1.49
C ARG A 343 2.10 -10.64 -0.01
N ALA A 344 2.74 -9.81 0.82
CA ALA A 344 2.49 -9.76 2.26
C ALA A 344 1.04 -9.39 2.58
N SER A 345 0.49 -8.37 1.92
CA SER A 345 -0.91 -7.97 2.06
C SER A 345 -1.87 -9.09 1.65
N GLY A 346 -1.50 -9.88 0.64
CA GLY A 346 -2.22 -11.08 0.25
C GLY A 346 -2.29 -12.14 1.35
N VAL A 347 -1.20 -12.35 2.10
CA VAL A 347 -1.18 -13.27 3.27
C VAL A 347 -2.05 -12.72 4.39
N TYR A 348 -1.93 -11.43 4.72
CA TYR A 348 -2.78 -10.78 5.72
C TYR A 348 -4.27 -10.94 5.39
N ARG A 349 -4.69 -10.65 4.15
CA ARG A 349 -6.08 -10.79 3.71
C ARG A 349 -6.60 -12.22 3.86
N ARG A 350 -5.77 -13.24 3.60
CA ARG A 350 -6.17 -14.66 3.79
C ARG A 350 -6.37 -14.99 5.25
N ASN A 351 -5.45 -14.57 6.11
CA ASN A 351 -5.57 -14.79 7.56
C ASN A 351 -6.77 -14.04 8.14
N ALA A 352 -7.00 -12.80 7.70
CA ALA A 352 -8.14 -11.99 8.10
C ALA A 352 -9.48 -12.64 7.73
N LYS A 353 -9.59 -13.32 6.58
CA LYS A 353 -10.79 -14.09 6.21
C LYS A 353 -11.10 -15.23 7.18
N GLY A 354 -10.07 -15.95 7.65
CA GLY A 354 -10.25 -17.01 8.65
C GLY A 354 -10.76 -16.46 9.99
N ILE A 355 -10.24 -15.30 10.39
CA ILE A 355 -10.70 -14.59 11.60
C ILE A 355 -12.12 -14.05 11.40
N ALA A 356 -12.43 -13.51 10.22
CA ALA A 356 -13.79 -13.05 9.86
C ALA A 356 -14.81 -14.18 9.99
N LEU A 357 -14.45 -15.41 9.57
CA LEU A 357 -15.28 -16.59 9.72
C LEU A 357 -15.51 -16.96 11.19
N LEU A 358 -14.47 -16.91 12.02
CA LEU A 358 -14.58 -17.17 13.45
C LEU A 358 -15.46 -16.12 14.13
N ILE A 359 -15.22 -14.83 13.86
CA ILE A 359 -16.02 -13.74 14.41
C ILE A 359 -17.48 -13.86 13.94
N GLY A 360 -17.71 -14.12 12.65
CA GLY A 360 -19.05 -14.32 12.09
C GLY A 360 -19.80 -15.48 12.75
N PHE A 361 -19.13 -16.61 12.98
CA PHE A 361 -19.71 -17.73 13.72
C PHE A 361 -20.04 -17.34 15.16
N LEU A 362 -19.12 -16.67 15.86
CA LEU A 362 -19.32 -16.23 17.24
C LEU A 362 -20.49 -15.23 17.34
N VAL A 363 -20.58 -14.28 16.42
CA VAL A 363 -21.70 -13.33 16.32
C VAL A 363 -23.02 -14.06 16.04
N ALA A 364 -23.02 -15.05 15.15
CA ALA A 364 -24.20 -15.86 14.86
C ALA A 364 -24.70 -16.61 16.10
N VAL A 365 -23.80 -17.19 16.90
CA VAL A 365 -24.16 -17.84 18.18
C VAL A 365 -24.65 -16.81 19.20
N LEU A 366 -23.92 -15.70 19.39
CA LEU A 366 -24.28 -14.68 20.38
C LEU A 366 -25.66 -14.06 20.11
N ILE A 367 -25.98 -13.80 18.85
CA ILE A 367 -27.26 -13.19 18.43
C ILE A 367 -28.32 -14.27 18.19
N ASN A 368 -28.00 -15.56 18.26
CA ASN A 368 -28.87 -16.67 17.86
C ASN A 368 -29.43 -16.49 16.43
N ALA A 369 -28.56 -16.13 15.49
CA ALA A 369 -28.90 -16.02 14.09
C ALA A 369 -28.72 -17.39 13.41
N ASP A 370 -29.70 -18.28 13.58
CA ASP A 370 -29.73 -19.60 12.93
C ASP A 370 -30.40 -19.50 11.55
N THR A 371 -29.63 -19.74 10.49
CA THR A 371 -30.13 -19.68 9.10
C THR A 371 -31.29 -20.65 8.84
N LEU A 372 -31.22 -21.88 9.36
CA LEU A 372 -32.28 -22.88 9.15
C LEU A 372 -33.56 -22.43 9.83
N HIS A 373 -33.46 -21.95 11.07
CA HIS A 373 -34.59 -21.38 11.80
C HIS A 373 -35.17 -20.15 11.07
N MET A 374 -34.32 -19.26 10.57
CA MET A 374 -34.76 -18.05 9.85
C MET A 374 -35.55 -18.40 8.59
N ILE A 375 -35.08 -19.38 7.81
CA ILE A 375 -35.79 -19.87 6.61
C ILE A 375 -37.15 -20.46 6.99
N ASP A 376 -37.19 -21.31 8.01
CA ASP A 376 -38.43 -21.96 8.45
C ASP A 376 -39.47 -20.95 8.96
N ARG A 377 -39.02 -19.91 9.69
CA ARG A 377 -39.89 -18.81 10.16
C ARG A 377 -40.38 -17.95 9.01
N LEU A 378 -39.47 -17.43 8.18
CA LEU A 378 -39.80 -16.54 7.06
C LEU A 378 -40.70 -17.23 6.03
N SER A 379 -40.52 -18.53 5.80
CA SER A 379 -41.38 -19.30 4.90
C SER A 379 -42.79 -19.48 5.44
N ARG A 380 -42.94 -19.84 6.73
CA ARG A 380 -44.26 -20.02 7.38
C ARG A 380 -45.03 -18.70 7.45
N ASP A 381 -44.38 -17.60 7.82
CA ASP A 381 -45.06 -16.30 7.93
C ASP A 381 -45.50 -15.77 6.56
N THR A 382 -44.68 -15.97 5.52
CA THR A 382 -45.05 -15.55 4.15
C THR A 382 -46.15 -16.43 3.56
N LEU A 383 -46.15 -17.73 3.85
CA LEU A 383 -47.25 -18.63 3.51
C LEU A 383 -48.56 -18.19 4.17
N LEU A 384 -48.55 -17.90 5.47
CA LEU A 384 -49.74 -17.44 6.18
C LEU A 384 -50.26 -16.11 5.63
N ARG A 385 -49.36 -15.15 5.34
CA ARG A 385 -49.73 -13.87 4.72
C ARG A 385 -50.32 -14.03 3.33
N THR A 386 -49.75 -14.91 2.49
CA THR A 386 -50.27 -15.15 1.14
C THR A 386 -51.61 -15.89 1.16
N THR A 387 -51.79 -16.90 2.02
CA THR A 387 -53.08 -17.58 2.19
C THR A 387 -54.15 -16.65 2.76
N MET A 388 -53.81 -15.80 3.73
CA MET A 388 -54.76 -14.86 4.32
C MET A 388 -55.15 -13.74 3.33
N THR A 389 -54.20 -13.22 2.56
CA THR A 389 -54.50 -12.23 1.50
C THR A 389 -55.31 -12.84 0.35
N GLN A 390 -55.05 -14.11 -0.02
CA GLN A 390 -55.86 -14.85 -1.00
C GLN A 390 -57.26 -15.18 -0.47
N ALA A 391 -57.39 -15.63 0.78
CA ALA A 391 -58.68 -15.89 1.43
C ALA A 391 -59.50 -14.59 1.56
N ALA A 392 -58.88 -13.47 1.95
CA ALA A 392 -59.53 -12.17 2.01
C ALA A 392 -59.95 -11.66 0.61
N GLN A 393 -59.18 -11.96 -0.44
CA GLN A 393 -59.58 -11.68 -1.83
C GLN A 393 -60.75 -12.57 -2.29
N ALA A 394 -60.79 -13.84 -1.88
CA ALA A 394 -61.90 -14.75 -2.18
C ALA A 394 -63.22 -14.31 -1.51
N THR A 395 -63.17 -13.79 -0.27
CA THR A 395 -64.35 -13.24 0.43
C THR A 395 -64.86 -11.93 -0.20
N ARG A 396 -63.99 -11.15 -0.86
CA ARG A 396 -64.41 -9.97 -1.65
C ARG A 396 -65.21 -10.36 -2.89
N SER A 397 -65.00 -11.54 -3.47
CA SER A 397 -65.73 -11.99 -4.67
C SER A 397 -67.13 -12.54 -4.36
N THR A 398 -67.42 -12.95 -3.12
CA THR A 398 -68.76 -13.40 -2.69
C THR A 398 -69.64 -12.30 -2.12
N THR A 399 -69.09 -11.09 -1.89
CA THR A 399 -69.83 -9.92 -1.38
C THR A 399 -69.95 -8.84 -2.47
N ALA A 400 -70.47 -9.20 -3.65
CA ALA A 400 -71.02 -8.23 -4.59
C ALA A 400 -72.53 -8.14 -4.31
N PRO A 401 -73.10 -6.95 -4.05
CA PRO A 401 -74.53 -6.82 -3.81
C PRO A 401 -75.27 -6.99 -5.15
N THR A 402 -75.89 -8.15 -5.35
CA THR A 402 -76.91 -8.33 -6.37
C THR A 402 -78.13 -7.50 -5.96
N LEU A 403 -78.38 -6.39 -6.66
CA LEU A 403 -79.63 -5.64 -6.54
C LEU A 403 -80.84 -6.53 -6.90
N PRO A 404 -81.87 -6.68 -6.05
CA PRO A 404 -83.17 -7.19 -6.48
C PRO A 404 -83.99 -6.05 -7.11
N THR A 405 -84.41 -6.27 -8.34
CA THR A 405 -85.38 -5.43 -9.08
C THR A 405 -86.78 -5.58 -8.44
N LEU A 406 -87.42 -4.45 -8.14
CA LEU A 406 -88.78 -4.35 -7.58
C LEU A 406 -89.88 -4.67 -8.62
N PRO A 407 -91.07 -5.13 -8.17
CA PRO A 407 -92.32 -4.47 -8.57
C PRO A 407 -93.25 -4.10 -7.39
N ASN A 408 -94.09 -3.10 -7.65
CA ASN A 408 -94.89 -2.25 -6.75
C ASN A 408 -96.02 -2.90 -5.90
N SER A 409 -96.48 -2.08 -4.93
CA SER A 409 -97.77 -2.07 -4.20
C SER A 409 -97.86 -3.05 -3.01
N GLU A 410 -98.31 -2.74 -1.79
CA GLU A 410 -99.26 -1.76 -1.24
C GLU A 410 -99.06 -1.62 0.31
N VAL A 411 -99.43 -0.45 0.84
CA VAL A 411 -99.73 0.02 2.22
C VAL A 411 -99.73 -1.00 3.41
N THR A 412 -99.03 -0.68 4.52
CA THR A 412 -99.58 -0.32 5.87
C THR A 412 -98.50 -0.33 6.99
N ASP A 413 -98.49 0.77 7.77
CA ASP A 413 -97.93 1.04 9.11
C ASP A 413 -97.36 -0.11 9.97
N THR A 414 -96.10 0.01 10.45
CA THR A 414 -95.68 0.37 11.83
C THR A 414 -94.21 0.02 12.14
N ALA A 415 -93.56 0.93 12.88
CA ALA A 415 -92.41 0.76 13.78
C ALA A 415 -90.99 0.46 13.23
N VAL A 416 -90.09 1.39 13.59
CA VAL A 416 -88.61 1.41 13.52
C VAL A 416 -88.01 0.46 14.59
N PRO A 417 -86.90 -0.27 14.33
CA PRO A 417 -85.50 0.19 14.52
C PRO A 417 -84.59 -0.17 13.34
N THR A 418 -83.97 0.79 12.64
CA THR A 418 -82.67 1.44 12.92
C THR A 418 -81.50 0.49 13.22
N SER A 419 -80.54 0.48 12.27
CA SER A 419 -79.10 0.22 12.41
C SER A 419 -78.62 -1.20 12.81
N GLU A 420 -78.48 -2.09 11.82
CA GLU A 420 -77.63 -3.30 11.97
C GLU A 420 -76.50 -3.50 10.92
N PRO A 421 -76.47 -2.96 9.69
CA PRO A 421 -75.39 -3.32 8.76
C PRO A 421 -74.05 -2.62 9.05
N ALA A 422 -74.09 -1.34 9.46
CA ALA A 422 -72.89 -0.51 9.61
C ALA A 422 -72.09 -0.84 10.89
N ARG A 423 -72.79 -1.23 11.97
CA ARG A 423 -72.17 -1.63 13.24
C ARG A 423 -71.43 -2.95 13.08
N ASN A 424 -72.01 -3.93 12.40
CA ASN A 424 -71.39 -5.24 12.20
C ASN A 424 -70.11 -5.17 11.35
N MET A 425 -70.06 -4.27 10.36
CA MET A 425 -68.87 -4.06 9.52
C MET A 425 -67.77 -3.26 10.21
N GLN A 426 -68.13 -2.32 11.10
CA GLN A 426 -67.15 -1.60 11.92
C GLN A 426 -66.61 -2.46 13.06
N THR A 427 -67.43 -3.28 13.71
CA THR A 427 -66.99 -4.22 14.75
C THR A 427 -66.05 -5.27 14.15
N SER A 428 -66.39 -5.86 13.00
CA SER A 428 -65.52 -6.86 12.35
C SER A 428 -64.23 -6.27 11.76
N LEU A 429 -64.21 -5.01 11.30
CA LEU A 429 -62.97 -4.34 10.89
C LEU A 429 -62.08 -3.96 12.08
N THR A 430 -62.67 -3.64 13.22
CA THR A 430 -61.92 -3.33 14.46
C THR A 430 -61.37 -4.61 15.08
N GLU A 431 -62.15 -5.70 15.10
CA GLU A 431 -61.70 -7.02 15.53
C GLU A 431 -60.61 -7.60 14.62
N VAL A 432 -60.73 -7.44 13.29
CA VAL A 432 -59.66 -7.84 12.36
C VAL A 432 -58.43 -6.97 12.56
N ARG A 433 -58.59 -5.66 12.80
CA ARG A 433 -57.47 -4.75 13.05
C ARG A 433 -56.77 -5.06 14.38
N ASP A 434 -57.51 -5.37 15.42
CA ASP A 434 -56.97 -5.73 16.73
C ASP A 434 -56.34 -7.12 16.71
N ALA A 435 -56.94 -8.09 16.00
CA ALA A 435 -56.33 -9.39 15.75
C ALA A 435 -55.05 -9.29 14.90
N VAL A 436 -55.00 -8.37 13.94
CA VAL A 436 -53.81 -8.10 13.13
C VAL A 436 -52.74 -7.38 13.96
N ASN A 437 -53.09 -6.39 14.79
CA ASN A 437 -52.15 -5.71 15.67
C ASN A 437 -51.59 -6.65 16.75
N GLN A 438 -52.43 -7.49 17.36
CA GLN A 438 -52.03 -8.51 18.30
C GLN A 438 -51.16 -9.59 17.64
N ALA A 439 -51.43 -9.94 16.38
CA ALA A 439 -50.57 -10.83 15.60
C ALA A 439 -49.27 -10.18 15.12
N LEU A 440 -49.19 -8.84 15.03
CA LEU A 440 -47.97 -8.10 14.65
C LEU A 440 -47.06 -7.83 15.85
N ASP A 441 -47.62 -7.55 17.03
CA ASP A 441 -46.86 -7.32 18.27
C ASP A 441 -46.16 -8.59 18.78
N ASP A 442 -46.67 -9.77 18.40
CA ASP A 442 -46.15 -11.10 18.79
C ASP A 442 -45.38 -11.82 17.67
N VAL A 443 -44.89 -11.12 16.63
CA VAL A 443 -43.92 -11.70 15.69
C VAL A 443 -42.50 -11.39 16.17
N PRO A 444 -41.90 -12.20 17.07
CA PRO A 444 -40.50 -12.04 17.39
C PRO A 444 -39.71 -12.16 16.09
N LEU A 445 -38.77 -11.24 15.88
CA LEU A 445 -37.80 -11.36 14.79
C LEU A 445 -37.20 -12.78 14.82
N PRO A 446 -36.94 -13.41 13.67
CA PRO A 446 -36.45 -14.80 13.59
C PRO A 446 -34.98 -14.96 14.05
N ILE A 447 -34.50 -14.03 14.86
CA ILE A 447 -33.16 -13.94 15.46
C ILE A 447 -33.30 -13.63 16.95
N GLY A 448 -32.31 -13.98 17.75
CA GLY A 448 -32.29 -13.68 19.19
C GLY A 448 -32.67 -14.87 20.08
N TRP A 449 -32.27 -14.76 21.34
CA TRP A 449 -32.48 -15.77 22.38
C TRP A 449 -33.83 -15.65 23.10
N SER A 450 -34.85 -15.13 22.44
CA SER A 450 -36.19 -15.05 23.03
C SER A 450 -36.76 -16.44 23.30
N GLU A 451 -37.59 -16.58 24.32
CA GLU A 451 -38.21 -17.87 24.67
C GLU A 451 -39.05 -18.42 23.50
N ALA A 452 -39.71 -17.53 22.75
CA ALA A 452 -40.47 -17.88 21.55
C ALA A 452 -39.59 -18.46 20.43
N ASN A 453 -38.36 -17.98 20.25
CA ASN A 453 -37.44 -18.54 19.26
C ASN A 453 -36.79 -19.84 19.75
N ARG A 454 -36.42 -19.91 21.03
CA ARG A 454 -35.77 -21.08 21.63
C ARG A 454 -36.69 -22.29 21.65
N THR A 455 -37.94 -22.12 22.02
CA THR A 455 -38.93 -23.22 22.06
C THR A 455 -39.20 -23.78 20.66
N VAL A 456 -39.32 -22.92 19.66
CA VAL A 456 -39.45 -23.36 18.26
C VAL A 456 -38.20 -24.08 17.80
N GLN A 457 -37.01 -23.51 17.98
CA GLN A 457 -35.73 -24.16 17.62
C GLN A 457 -35.54 -25.51 18.30
N GLN A 458 -35.88 -25.65 19.58
CA GLN A 458 -35.78 -26.92 20.31
C GLN A 458 -36.73 -27.98 19.76
N ARG A 459 -38.00 -27.63 19.49
CA ARG A 459 -38.97 -28.53 18.87
C ARG A 459 -38.48 -29.01 17.51
N ASP A 460 -38.02 -28.06 16.72
CA ASP A 460 -37.49 -28.26 15.38
C ASP A 460 -36.22 -29.13 15.39
N SER A 461 -35.35 -28.97 16.38
CA SER A 461 -34.17 -29.81 16.61
C SER A 461 -34.49 -31.26 16.97
N GLN A 462 -35.61 -31.54 17.63
CA GLN A 462 -35.99 -32.92 18.01
C GLN A 462 -36.26 -33.82 16.80
N THR A 463 -36.48 -33.25 15.62
CA THR A 463 -36.64 -34.01 14.36
C THR A 463 -35.33 -34.60 13.84
N TRP A 464 -34.18 -34.14 14.35
CA TRP A 464 -32.86 -34.63 13.96
C TRP A 464 -32.39 -35.73 14.90
N ALA A 465 -31.67 -36.72 14.36
CA ALA A 465 -31.06 -37.80 15.14
C ALA A 465 -30.15 -37.30 16.27
N VAL A 466 -29.50 -36.15 16.06
CA VAL A 466 -28.72 -35.44 17.08
C VAL A 466 -29.24 -33.99 17.17
N PRO A 467 -30.10 -33.66 18.15
CA PRO A 467 -30.81 -32.38 18.20
C PRO A 467 -29.91 -31.14 18.23
N ILE A 468 -28.70 -31.26 18.78
CA ILE A 468 -27.76 -30.14 18.90
C ILE A 468 -27.09 -29.77 17.57
N LEU A 469 -27.11 -30.66 16.57
CA LEU A 469 -26.43 -30.40 15.29
C LEU A 469 -27.16 -29.37 14.43
N ARG A 470 -28.49 -29.34 14.47
CA ARG A 470 -29.28 -28.40 13.65
C ARG A 470 -28.89 -26.93 13.90
N PRO A 471 -28.90 -26.40 15.14
CA PRO A 471 -28.51 -25.02 15.38
C PRO A 471 -27.03 -24.78 15.08
N ILE A 472 -26.15 -25.76 15.32
CA ILE A 472 -24.72 -25.63 14.98
C ILE A 472 -24.53 -25.45 13.47
N ILE A 473 -25.23 -26.23 12.65
CA ILE A 473 -25.20 -26.10 11.18
C ILE A 473 -25.78 -24.74 10.79
N GLY A 474 -26.90 -24.36 11.38
CA GLY A 474 -27.53 -23.06 11.18
C GLY A 474 -26.60 -21.88 11.43
N TRP A 475 -25.94 -21.85 12.59
CA TRP A 475 -24.95 -20.83 12.95
C TRP A 475 -23.68 -20.91 12.09
N THR A 476 -23.29 -22.10 11.63
CA THR A 476 -22.15 -22.27 10.71
C THR A 476 -22.46 -21.64 9.35
N ILE A 477 -23.65 -21.90 8.80
CA ILE A 477 -24.10 -21.27 7.54
C ILE A 477 -24.16 -19.76 7.70
N THR A 478 -24.74 -19.27 8.80
CA THR A 478 -24.76 -17.84 9.09
C THR A 478 -23.35 -17.28 9.21
N GLY A 479 -22.45 -17.92 9.95
CA GLY A 479 -21.06 -17.46 10.11
C GLY A 479 -20.31 -17.37 8.78
N ILE A 480 -20.49 -18.34 7.88
CA ILE A 480 -19.98 -18.29 6.51
C ILE A 480 -20.58 -17.10 5.76
N ALA A 481 -21.90 -16.94 5.80
CA ALA A 481 -22.60 -15.81 5.17
C ALA A 481 -22.09 -14.45 5.67
N LEU A 482 -21.85 -14.32 6.98
CA LEU A 482 -21.34 -13.08 7.58
C LEU A 482 -19.91 -12.79 7.11
N SER A 483 -19.06 -13.83 7.02
CA SER A 483 -17.66 -13.72 6.59
C SER A 483 -17.48 -13.28 5.13
N MET A 484 -18.52 -13.37 4.29
CA MET A 484 -18.48 -12.87 2.91
C MET A 484 -18.47 -11.34 2.84
N GLY A 485 -18.85 -10.66 3.92
CA GLY A 485 -18.87 -9.20 4.01
C GLY A 485 -20.13 -8.56 3.43
N SER A 486 -20.35 -7.29 3.75
CA SER A 486 -21.56 -6.54 3.37
C SER A 486 -21.62 -6.26 1.86
N THR A 487 -20.47 -6.08 1.20
CA THR A 487 -20.38 -5.82 -0.25
C THR A 487 -20.98 -6.95 -1.07
N PHE A 488 -20.74 -8.21 -0.68
CA PHE A 488 -21.32 -9.39 -1.33
C PHE A 488 -22.86 -9.37 -1.28
N TRP A 489 -23.44 -9.14 -0.10
CA TRP A 489 -24.89 -9.10 0.07
C TRP A 489 -25.53 -7.88 -0.57
N PHE A 490 -24.84 -6.73 -0.61
CA PHE A 490 -25.29 -5.55 -1.35
C PHE A 490 -25.35 -5.82 -2.85
N ASP A 491 -24.34 -6.49 -3.41
CA ASP A 491 -24.32 -6.86 -4.83
C ASP A 491 -25.47 -7.81 -5.16
N ILE A 492 -25.76 -8.79 -4.31
CA ILE A 492 -26.91 -9.69 -4.46
C ILE A 492 -28.22 -8.90 -4.41
N LEU A 493 -28.40 -8.07 -3.39
CA LEU A 493 -29.61 -7.25 -3.24
C LEU A 493 -29.82 -6.35 -4.47
N SER A 494 -28.76 -5.72 -4.97
CA SER A 494 -28.82 -4.85 -6.15
C SER A 494 -29.23 -5.62 -7.41
N ARG A 495 -28.75 -6.86 -7.58
CA ARG A 495 -29.14 -7.73 -8.70
C ARG A 495 -30.61 -8.10 -8.63
N VAL A 496 -31.10 -8.48 -7.46
CA VAL A 496 -32.51 -8.85 -7.24
C VAL A 496 -33.44 -7.66 -7.50
N ILE A 497 -33.09 -6.46 -7.04
CA ILE A 497 -33.87 -5.23 -7.29
C ILE A 497 -33.87 -4.88 -8.78
N ARG A 498 -32.74 -4.97 -9.48
CA ARG A 498 -32.66 -4.69 -10.93
C ARG A 498 -33.58 -5.61 -11.74
N VAL A 499 -33.58 -6.92 -11.44
CA VAL A 499 -34.45 -7.90 -12.11
C VAL A 499 -35.94 -7.58 -11.88
N ARG A 500 -36.30 -7.04 -10.71
CA ARG A 500 -37.66 -6.57 -10.41
C ARG A 500 -38.04 -5.31 -11.20
N SER A 501 -37.09 -4.41 -11.47
CA SER A 501 -37.33 -3.15 -12.18
C SER A 501 -37.40 -3.27 -13.71
N THR A 502 -37.08 -4.44 -14.28
CA THR A 502 -37.19 -4.73 -15.73
C THR A 502 -38.57 -5.23 -16.19
N GLY A 503 -39.59 -5.20 -15.32
CA GLY A 503 -40.98 -5.43 -15.72
C GLY A 503 -41.62 -4.15 -16.28
N ASP A 504 -41.92 -4.17 -17.58
CA ASP A 504 -42.57 -3.17 -18.43
C ASP A 504 -41.90 -1.77 -18.57
N LYS A 505 -41.11 -1.63 -19.63
CA LYS A 505 -41.11 -0.43 -20.49
C LYS A 505 -41.39 -0.87 -21.93
N PRO A 506 -42.27 -0.21 -22.68
CA PRO A 506 -42.43 -0.50 -24.10
C PRO A 506 -41.10 -0.26 -24.82
N GLU A 507 -40.78 -1.09 -25.81
CA GLU A 507 -39.75 -0.77 -26.80
C GLU A 507 -40.14 0.52 -27.53
N GLU A 508 -39.66 1.66 -27.06
CA GLU A 508 -39.48 2.84 -27.91
C GLU A 508 -38.05 2.87 -28.43
N THR A 509 -37.91 2.21 -29.58
CA THR A 509 -37.14 2.68 -30.74
C THR A 509 -35.71 3.19 -30.50
N LYS A 510 -34.76 2.26 -30.57
CA LYS A 510 -33.42 2.55 -31.12
C LYS A 510 -33.56 2.85 -32.62
N LYS A 511 -33.78 4.10 -32.99
CA LYS A 511 -33.51 4.62 -34.34
C LYS A 511 -33.45 6.15 -34.36
N ARG A 512 -32.28 6.68 -34.01
CA ARG A 512 -31.65 7.90 -34.58
C ARG A 512 -30.46 8.28 -33.71
N GLU A 513 -29.26 7.97 -34.21
CA GLU A 513 -28.02 8.75 -34.08
C GLU A 513 -26.93 8.00 -34.88
N GLU A 514 -27.23 7.79 -36.16
CA GLU A 514 -26.25 7.76 -37.25
C GLU A 514 -26.70 8.89 -38.18
N GLU A 515 -26.44 10.13 -37.75
CA GLU A 515 -26.46 11.36 -38.57
C GLU A 515 -26.15 12.53 -37.64
N GLN A 516 -24.86 12.69 -37.29
CA GLN A 516 -24.08 13.93 -37.34
C GLN A 516 -22.67 13.72 -36.81
#